data_AF-A0A1G9V5E1-F1
#
_entry.id   AF-A0A1G9V5E1-F1
#
_cell.length_a   1.000
_cell.length_b   1.000
_cell.length_c   1.000
_cell.angle_alpha   90.00
_cell.angle_beta   90.00
_cell.angle_gamma   90.00
#
_symmetry.space_group_name_H-M   'P 1'
#
loop_
_entity.id
_entity.type
_entity.pdbx_description
1 polymer ?
#
loop_
_entity_poly.entity_id
_entity_poly.type
_entity_poly.pdbx_seq_one_letter_code
_entity_poly.pdbx_strand_id
1 'polypeptide(L)' 'MSPTCPPITRDGVTPEQKAQVIAEFTETFERVLSKSPDLTYIVIEEADTDSWGYAGITTTEYRKSQA' A
#
# COMPACT_ATOMS: atom_id res chain seq x y z
N MET A 1 -0.73 -18.86 -8.15
CA MET A 1 -0.19 -17.92 -7.14
C MET A 1 -0.63 -16.53 -7.54
N SER A 2 -1.74 -16.06 -6.96
CA SER A 2 -2.26 -14.70 -7.21
C SER A 2 -1.48 -13.73 -6.32
N PRO A 3 -0.90 -12.63 -6.83
CA PRO A 3 -0.19 -11.68 -6.00
C PRO A 3 -1.22 -10.81 -5.29
N THR A 4 -1.67 -11.23 -4.12
CA THR A 4 -2.38 -10.33 -3.22
C THR A 4 -1.39 -9.25 -2.81
N CYS A 5 -1.69 -7.99 -3.15
CA CYS A 5 -0.97 -6.82 -2.67
C CYS A 5 -0.99 -6.87 -1.13
N PRO A 6 0.15 -7.14 -0.45
CA PRO A 6 0.18 -7.16 0.99
C PRO A 6 -0.12 -5.74 1.51
N PRO A 7 -0.78 -5.57 2.67
CA PRO A 7 -0.73 -4.29 3.37
C PRO A 7 0.74 -3.88 3.54
N ILE A 8 1.04 -2.59 3.52
CA ILE A 8 2.39 -2.08 3.80
C ILE A 8 2.67 -2.41 5.26
N THR A 9 3.28 -3.58 5.49
CA THR A 9 3.72 -4.01 6.80
C THR A 9 5.03 -3.29 7.11
N ARG A 10 5.12 -2.75 8.32
CA ARG A 10 6.23 -1.93 8.81
C ARG A 10 7.62 -2.55 8.61
N ASP A 11 7.70 -3.88 8.54
CA ASP A 11 8.95 -4.63 8.41
C ASP A 11 9.40 -4.87 6.95
N GLY A 12 8.60 -4.47 5.94
CA GLY A 12 8.81 -4.87 4.54
C GLY A 12 9.11 -3.76 3.54
N VAL A 13 8.88 -2.49 3.87
CA VAL A 13 8.96 -1.39 2.89
C VAL A 13 9.97 -0.33 3.31
N THR A 14 11.01 -0.17 2.50
CA THR A 14 12.10 0.79 2.79
C THR A 14 11.64 2.24 2.55
N PRO A 15 12.30 3.23 3.16
CA PRO A 15 12.04 4.64 2.89
C PRO A 15 12.14 5.00 1.40
N GLU A 16 13.09 4.40 0.68
CA GLU A 16 13.30 4.62 -0.76
C GLU A 16 12.11 4.10 -1.58
N GLN A 17 11.58 2.93 -1.22
CA GLN A 17 10.39 2.39 -1.87
C GLN A 17 9.16 3.27 -1.62
N LYS A 18 9.00 3.81 -0.41
CA LYS A 18 7.91 4.76 -0.12
C LYS A 18 8.05 6.04 -0.94
N ALA A 19 9.27 6.57 -1.04
CA ALA A 19 9.54 7.76 -1.85
C ALA A 19 9.22 7.53 -3.33
N GLN A 20 9.62 6.36 -3.86
CA GLN A 20 9.30 5.94 -5.23
C GLN A 20 7.78 5.90 -5.47
N VAL A 21 7.02 5.26 -4.56
CA VAL A 21 5.55 5.18 -4.66
C VAL A 21 4.91 6.56 -4.64
N ILE A 22 5.35 7.45 -3.75
CA ILE A 22 4.84 8.83 -3.67
C ILE A 22 5.07 9.58 -4.99
N ALA A 23 6.27 9.47 -5.56
CA ALA A 23 6.61 10.13 -6.82
C ALA A 23 5.74 9.63 -7.99
N GLU A 24 5.66 8.32 -8.18
CA GLU A 24 4.94 7.72 -9.31
C GLU A 24 3.42 7.97 -9.26
N PHE A 25 2.82 7.98 -8.06
CA PHE A 25 1.40 8.31 -7.90
C PHE A 25 1.13 9.80 -8.12
N THR A 26 2.03 10.68 -7.68
CA THR A 26 1.93 12.12 -7.95
C THR A 26 1.97 12.39 -9.45
N GLU A 27 2.92 11.78 -10.17
CA GLU A 27 3.01 11.86 -11.63
C GLU A 27 1.75 11.29 -12.32
N THR A 28 1.21 10.19 -11.79
CA THR A 28 -0.03 9.60 -12.33
C THR A 28 -1.23 10.55 -12.18
N PHE A 29 -1.36 11.23 -11.05
CA PHE A 29 -2.43 12.21 -10.86
C PHE A 29 -2.26 13.43 -11.77
N GLU A 30 -1.04 13.91 -11.97
CA GLU A 30 -0.76 14.99 -12.93
C GLU A 30 -1.14 14.56 -14.36
N ARG A 31 -0.68 13.39 -14.80
CA ARG A 31 -0.89 12.92 -16.17
C ARG A 31 -2.35 12.56 -16.49
N VAL A 32 -3.06 11.91 -15.57
CA VAL A 32 -4.43 11.40 -15.83
C VAL A 32 -5.50 12.43 -15.49
N LEU A 33 -5.30 13.19 -14.40
CA LEU A 33 -6.31 14.11 -13.89
C LEU A 33 -5.95 15.59 -14.12
N SER A 34 -4.77 15.88 -14.68
CA SER A 34 -4.25 17.26 -14.83
C SER A 34 -4.23 18.03 -13.51
N LYS A 35 -3.99 17.32 -12.41
CA LYS A 35 -3.79 17.93 -11.09
C LYS A 35 -2.38 18.45 -10.95
N SER A 36 -2.25 19.63 -10.35
CA SER A 36 -0.94 20.19 -10.04
C SER A 36 -0.27 19.36 -8.91
N PRO A 37 1.00 18.95 -9.05
CA PRO A 37 1.72 18.15 -8.05
C PRO A 37 1.81 18.79 -6.66
N ASP A 38 1.89 20.12 -6.59
CA ASP A 38 1.95 20.90 -5.34
C ASP A 38 0.67 20.83 -4.50
N LEU A 39 -0.45 20.40 -5.09
CA LEU A 39 -1.74 20.18 -4.42
C LEU A 39 -2.02 18.70 -4.12
N THR A 40 -1.06 17.82 -4.39
CA THR A 40 -1.21 16.37 -4.25
C THR A 40 -0.53 15.90 -2.99
N TYR A 41 -1.34 15.40 -2.04
CA TYR A 41 -0.87 14.85 -0.78
C TYR A 41 -1.09 13.35 -0.76
N ILE A 42 -0.06 12.60 -0.38
CA ILE A 42 -0.09 11.13 -0.30
C ILE A 42 0.21 10.73 1.13
N VAL A 43 -0.66 9.91 1.71
CA VAL A 43 -0.47 9.31 3.04
C VAL A 43 -0.30 7.81 2.86
N ILE A 44 0.77 7.26 3.42
CA ILE A 44 1.03 5.82 3.46
C ILE A 44 0.81 5.36 4.89
N GLU A 45 -0.25 4.58 5.10
CA GLU A 45 -0.55 3.96 6.40
C GLU A 45 -0.06 2.51 6.42
N GLU A 46 0.66 2.18 7.48
CA GLU A 46 1.16 0.84 7.72
C GLU A 46 0.30 0.15 8.76
N ALA A 47 -0.16 -1.06 8.45
CA ALA A 47 -0.99 -1.85 9.35
C ALA A 47 -0.34 -3.21 9.61
N ASP A 48 -0.38 -3.62 10.88
CA ASP A 48 -0.03 -4.97 11.28
C ASP A 48 -1.07 -5.97 10.71
N THR A 49 -0.61 -7.13 10.25
CA THR A 49 -1.48 -8.13 9.59
C THR A 49 -2.49 -8.78 10.53
N ASP A 50 -2.22 -8.80 11.84
CA ASP A 50 -3.16 -9.23 12.87
C ASP A 50 -4.21 -8.14 13.16
N SER A 51 -3.91 -6.89 12.84
CA SER A 51 -4.83 -5.75 12.98
C SER A 51 -5.60 -5.43 11.70
N TRP A 52 -5.28 -6.08 10.58
CA TRP A 52 -5.93 -5.87 9.29
C TRP A 52 -6.89 -7.01 8.94
N GLY A 53 -8.19 -6.70 8.87
CA GLY A 53 -9.23 -7.68 8.54
C GLY A 53 -9.48 -7.85 7.04
N TYR A 54 -9.63 -9.08 6.59
CA TYR A 54 -10.03 -9.44 5.23
C TYR A 54 -11.00 -10.64 5.26
N ALA A 55 -12.14 -10.53 4.57
CA ALA A 55 -13.18 -11.58 4.51
C ALA A 55 -13.65 -12.13 5.88
N GLY A 56 -13.62 -11.30 6.92
CA GLY A 56 -14.05 -11.68 8.28
C GLY A 56 -12.99 -12.35 9.14
N ILE A 57 -11.76 -12.49 8.66
CA ILE A 57 -10.61 -13.01 9.41
C ILE A 57 -9.43 -12.03 9.35
N THR A 58 -8.42 -12.19 10.21
CA THR A 58 -7.20 -11.37 10.11
C THR A 58 -6.41 -11.75 8.86
N THR A 59 -5.60 -10.83 8.36
CA THR A 59 -4.74 -11.07 7.19
C THR A 59 -3.73 -12.18 7.47
N THR A 60 -3.25 -12.29 8.71
CA THR A 60 -2.41 -13.39 9.17
C THR A 60 -3.13 -14.74 9.02
N GLU A 61 -4.36 -14.87 9.50
CA GLU A 61 -5.14 -16.11 9.39
C GLU A 61 -5.48 -16.45 7.94
N TYR A 62 -5.82 -15.43 7.13
CA TYR A 62 -6.03 -15.61 5.70
C TYR A 62 -4.79 -16.19 5.02
N ARG A 63 -3.60 -15.65 5.28
CA ARG A 63 -2.34 -16.15 4.68
C ARG A 63 -2.02 -17.58 5.07
N LYS A 64 -2.27 -17.98 6.33
CA LYS A 64 -2.10 -19.36 6.79
C LYS A 64 -3.02 -20.34 6.04
N SER A 65 -4.23 -19.91 5.67
CA SER A 65 -5.20 -20.74 4.92
C SER A 65 -4.84 -20.95 3.44
N GLN A 66 -3.93 -20.13 2.89
CA GLN A 66 -3.48 -20.20 1.50
C GLN A 66 -2.14 -20.95 1.33
N ALA A 67 -1.53 -21.40 2.42
CA ALA A 67 -0.30 -22.19 2.45
C ALA A 67 -0.61 -23.69 2.44
#